data_AF-A0A0F9DPR5-F1
#
_entry.id   AF-A0A0F9DPR5-F1
#
_cell.length_a   1.000
_cell.length_b   1.000
_cell.length_c   1.000
_cell.angle_alpha   90.00
_cell.angle_beta   90.00
_cell.angle_gamma   90.00
#
_symmetry.space_group_name_H-M   'P 1'
#
loop_
_entity.id
_entity.type
_entity.pdbx_description
1 polymer ?
#
loop_
_entity_poly.entity_id
_entity_poly.type
_entity_poly.pdbx_seq_one_letter_code
_entity_poly.pdbx_strand_id
1 'polypeptide(L)'
;LGAAKQVFKELSDVLEKVALGKTPARRGAQIALAAAERAKLQFSVRDFERAVSRFSKIDPGEDIVTFNVSRMQNWLRSVTDKTSKVFDKNFTDALKKELPAIKDRLRELNKLIGTGSAAGPGSIVVRGIGANSGRALATMVFGLAGFGAAGPLGAGAGALLGASMPEMMVAILTSKSGFKALQTTLASGSGEMAAKTWFAIGELITRGSAFDASRKERDVQPPGDQEQAIFPESEDPTKPIPGLLELLGIETPEGKADLETLPGAGTEIEGGEGDEDVDGGTGQIKAKEGVDLTTLQPEAQSATETAQTVLAEFGVEAIVTSTGEEAEGRLTNSKHFEGQAFDLRISSIPKSKLKEVVASLAASLGGDYDVVLKKDHIHVEFDPKKPQ
;
A
#
# COMPACT_ATOMS: atom_id res chain seq x y z
N LEU A 1 -0.46 -4.65 11.24
CA LEU A 1 -1.29 -3.45 11.55
C LEU A 1 -0.78 -2.56 12.72
N GLY A 2 0.43 -2.75 13.28
CA GLY A 2 0.91 -2.00 14.46
C GLY A 2 1.20 -0.50 14.23
N ALA A 3 1.98 -0.14 13.19
CA ALA A 3 2.25 1.27 12.86
C ALA A 3 1.01 1.99 12.32
N ALA A 4 0.23 1.31 11.44
CA ALA A 4 -1.04 1.81 10.94
C ALA A 4 -2.03 2.14 12.07
N LYS A 5 -2.15 1.28 13.11
CA LYS A 5 -3.03 1.56 14.26
C LYS A 5 -2.55 2.71 15.13
N GLN A 6 -1.24 2.91 15.28
CA GLN A 6 -0.68 4.04 16.03
C GLN A 6 -0.93 5.36 15.27
N VAL A 7 -0.87 5.31 13.93
CA VAL A 7 -1.34 6.38 13.03
C VAL A 7 -2.85 6.60 13.19
N PHE A 8 -3.68 5.54 13.25
CA PHE A 8 -5.13 5.64 13.52
C PHE A 8 -5.45 6.19 14.91
N LYS A 9 -4.64 5.90 15.92
CA LYS A 9 -4.79 6.44 17.27
C LYS A 9 -4.53 7.95 17.30
N GLU A 10 -3.41 8.39 16.74
CA GLU A 10 -3.12 9.82 16.63
C GLU A 10 -4.19 10.54 15.76
N LEU A 11 -4.75 9.85 14.76
CA LEU A 11 -5.94 10.30 14.01
C LEU A 11 -7.19 10.46 14.87
N SER A 12 -7.50 9.49 15.74
CA SER A 12 -8.64 9.55 16.65
C SER A 12 -8.50 10.72 17.63
N ASP A 13 -7.31 10.88 18.22
CA ASP A 13 -7.00 11.96 19.16
C ASP A 13 -7.14 13.36 18.50
N VAL A 14 -6.83 13.45 17.20
CA VAL A 14 -6.99 14.69 16.43
C VAL A 14 -8.46 14.91 16.04
N LEU A 15 -9.20 13.87 15.64
CA LEU A 15 -10.64 13.95 15.36
C LEU A 15 -11.46 14.34 16.59
N GLU A 16 -11.11 13.86 17.78
CA GLU A 16 -11.73 14.30 19.04
C GLU A 16 -11.46 15.79 19.31
N LYS A 17 -10.22 16.27 19.09
CA LYS A 17 -9.88 17.69 19.22
C LYS A 17 -10.61 18.58 18.21
N VAL A 18 -10.88 18.05 17.02
CA VAL A 18 -11.66 18.68 15.95
C VAL A 18 -13.13 18.78 16.35
N ALA A 19 -13.70 17.73 16.95
CA ALA A 19 -15.10 17.70 17.38
C ALA A 19 -15.41 18.77 18.45
N LEU A 20 -14.41 19.16 19.25
CA LEU A 20 -14.53 20.17 20.32
C LEU A 20 -14.53 21.62 19.82
N GLY A 21 -14.38 21.88 18.51
CA GLY A 21 -14.49 23.22 17.95
C GLY A 21 -15.89 23.81 18.19
N LYS A 22 -15.99 24.95 18.91
CA LYS A 22 -17.27 25.59 19.25
C LYS A 22 -18.01 26.21 18.04
N THR A 23 -17.31 26.44 16.93
CA THR A 23 -17.91 27.03 15.71
C THR A 23 -17.58 26.19 14.46
N PRO A 24 -18.46 26.17 13.45
CA PRO A 24 -18.23 25.44 12.20
C PRO A 24 -16.91 25.82 11.50
N ALA A 25 -16.57 27.11 11.46
CA ALA A 25 -15.32 27.59 10.87
C ALA A 25 -14.08 27.05 11.60
N ARG A 26 -14.12 27.01 12.95
CA ARG A 26 -13.01 26.47 13.74
C ARG A 26 -12.88 24.95 13.58
N ARG A 27 -14.01 24.23 13.48
CA ARG A 27 -14.01 22.79 13.14
C ARG A 27 -13.38 22.55 11.76
N GLY A 28 -13.79 23.32 10.74
CA GLY A 28 -13.24 23.21 9.39
C GLY A 28 -11.71 23.43 9.34
N ALA A 29 -11.22 24.47 10.02
CA ALA A 29 -9.79 24.72 10.14
C ALA A 29 -9.05 23.58 10.88
N GLN A 30 -9.63 23.03 11.94
CA GLN A 30 -9.06 21.90 12.67
C GLN A 30 -9.05 20.62 11.81
N ILE A 31 -10.10 20.35 11.02
CA ILE A 31 -10.15 19.22 10.07
C ILE A 31 -9.03 19.37 9.04
N ALA A 32 -8.83 20.55 8.48
CA ALA A 32 -7.78 20.80 7.49
C ALA A 32 -6.37 20.59 8.08
N LEU A 33 -6.14 21.06 9.31
CA LEU A 33 -4.88 20.81 10.03
C LEU A 33 -4.67 19.33 10.31
N ALA A 34 -5.72 18.63 10.76
CA ALA A 34 -5.71 17.19 10.99
C ALA A 34 -5.36 16.40 9.73
N ALA A 35 -5.98 16.76 8.60
CA ALA A 35 -5.73 16.14 7.32
C ALA A 35 -4.28 16.38 6.86
N ALA A 36 -3.76 17.59 7.05
CA ALA A 36 -2.37 17.92 6.74
C ALA A 36 -1.37 17.16 7.63
N GLU A 37 -1.63 17.04 8.93
CA GLU A 37 -0.81 16.23 9.85
C GLU A 37 -0.86 14.74 9.48
N ARG A 38 -2.04 14.22 9.11
CA ARG A 38 -2.21 12.84 8.62
C ARG A 38 -1.40 12.60 7.36
N ALA A 39 -1.50 13.49 6.38
CA ALA A 39 -0.77 13.36 5.12
C ALA A 39 0.74 13.33 5.40
N LYS A 40 1.26 14.26 6.21
CA LYS A 40 2.67 14.28 6.61
C LYS A 40 3.10 12.99 7.29
N LEU A 41 2.29 12.47 8.22
CA LEU A 41 2.57 11.21 8.89
C LEU A 41 2.59 10.03 7.90
N GLN A 42 1.62 9.96 6.99
CA GLN A 42 1.56 8.91 5.97
C GLN A 42 2.74 8.96 5.00
N PHE A 43 3.17 10.15 4.56
CA PHE A 43 4.38 10.30 3.74
C PHE A 43 5.61 9.88 4.52
N SER A 44 5.72 10.29 5.79
CA SER A 44 6.87 9.93 6.64
C SER A 44 6.95 8.43 6.92
N VAL A 45 5.82 7.75 7.13
CA VAL A 45 5.78 6.29 7.27
C VAL A 45 6.22 5.62 5.96
N ARG A 46 5.72 6.07 4.80
CA ARG A 46 6.14 5.55 3.49
C ARG A 46 7.63 5.75 3.24
N ASP A 47 8.18 6.91 3.59
CA ASP A 47 9.62 7.17 3.47
C ASP A 47 10.44 6.31 4.42
N PHE A 48 9.91 6.01 5.61
CA PHE A 48 10.53 5.07 6.54
C PHE A 48 10.53 3.64 6.00
N GLU A 49 9.42 3.18 5.42
CA GLU A 49 9.29 1.87 4.76
C GLU A 49 10.24 1.76 3.55
N ARG A 50 10.30 2.79 2.69
CA ARG A 50 11.26 2.86 1.58
C ARG A 50 12.69 2.77 2.08
N ALA A 51 13.02 3.45 3.18
CA ALA A 51 14.34 3.37 3.77
C ALA A 51 14.64 1.95 4.28
N VAL A 52 13.70 1.29 4.95
CA VAL A 52 13.86 -0.13 5.35
C VAL A 52 14.10 -1.00 4.12
N SER A 53 13.28 -0.88 3.09
CA SER A 53 13.42 -1.63 1.83
C SER A 53 14.80 -1.43 1.20
N ARG A 54 15.27 -0.18 1.09
CA ARG A 54 16.60 0.15 0.56
C ARG A 54 17.76 -0.49 1.35
N PHE A 55 17.58 -0.72 2.65
CA PHE A 55 18.60 -1.37 3.49
C PHE A 55 18.32 -2.86 3.72
N SER A 56 17.30 -3.40 3.06
CA SER A 56 17.06 -4.82 2.95
C SER A 56 17.60 -5.36 1.63
N LYS A 57 18.20 -6.55 1.64
CA LYS A 57 18.62 -7.26 0.43
C LYS A 57 18.08 -8.68 0.49
N ILE A 58 17.44 -9.10 -0.59
CA ILE A 58 17.04 -10.48 -0.83
C ILE A 58 18.17 -11.15 -1.58
N ASP A 59 18.64 -12.29 -1.07
CA ASP A 59 19.49 -13.20 -1.82
C ASP A 59 18.67 -14.42 -2.23
N PRO A 60 18.11 -14.41 -3.45
CA PRO A 60 17.21 -15.47 -3.89
C PRO A 60 17.91 -16.83 -4.04
N GLY A 61 19.24 -16.84 -4.22
CA GLY A 61 20.02 -18.07 -4.34
C GLY A 61 20.22 -18.79 -3.00
N GLU A 62 20.23 -18.05 -1.90
CA GLU A 62 20.49 -18.59 -0.56
C GLU A 62 19.23 -18.69 0.30
N ASP A 63 18.10 -18.18 -0.20
CA ASP A 63 16.86 -18.08 0.55
C ASP A 63 17.03 -17.26 1.85
N ILE A 64 17.73 -16.13 1.69
CA ILE A 64 18.10 -15.24 2.77
C ILE A 64 17.61 -13.84 2.49
N VAL A 65 17.12 -13.22 3.55
CA VAL A 65 16.80 -11.81 3.60
C VAL A 65 17.67 -11.15 4.64
N THR A 66 18.36 -10.10 4.23
CA THR A 66 19.28 -9.38 5.09
C THR A 66 18.76 -7.97 5.30
N PHE A 67 18.83 -7.45 6.53
CA PHE A 67 18.50 -6.05 6.84
C PHE A 67 19.65 -5.38 7.57
N ASN A 68 20.22 -4.34 6.95
CA ASN A 68 21.39 -3.64 7.48
C ASN A 68 20.99 -2.56 8.49
N VAL A 69 20.98 -2.94 9.78
CA VAL A 69 20.60 -2.07 10.90
C VAL A 69 21.53 -0.88 11.03
N SER A 70 22.83 -1.06 10.83
CA SER A 70 23.83 0.01 10.94
C SER A 70 23.61 1.11 9.89
N ARG A 71 23.38 0.74 8.63
CA ARG A 71 23.05 1.68 7.55
C ARG A 71 21.72 2.37 7.80
N MET A 72 20.70 1.63 8.27
CA MET A 72 19.42 2.22 8.66
C MET A 72 19.57 3.25 9.78
N GLN A 73 20.35 2.93 10.82
CA GLN A 73 20.62 3.83 11.94
C GLN A 73 21.32 5.12 11.48
N ASN A 74 22.32 4.99 10.59
CA ASN A 74 23.03 6.13 10.02
C ASN A 74 22.11 7.01 9.17
N TRP A 75 21.28 6.40 8.31
CA TRP A 75 20.29 7.14 7.53
C TRP A 75 19.31 7.87 8.44
N LEU A 76 18.76 7.20 9.46
CA LEU A 76 17.80 7.81 10.38
C LEU A 76 18.41 9.00 11.13
N ARG A 77 19.68 8.91 11.52
CA ARG A 77 20.42 10.04 12.09
C ARG A 77 20.52 11.18 11.07
N SER A 78 20.92 10.90 9.84
CA SER A 78 21.10 11.91 8.78
C SER A 78 19.80 12.60 8.38
N VAL A 79 18.65 11.91 8.34
CA VAL A 79 17.37 12.56 7.98
C VAL A 79 16.73 13.33 9.14
N THR A 80 17.19 13.11 10.37
CA THR A 80 16.66 13.79 11.57
C THR A 80 17.60 14.80 12.20
N ASP A 81 18.82 14.91 11.70
CA ASP A 81 19.81 15.90 12.14
C ASP A 81 19.66 17.18 11.31
N LYS A 82 19.31 18.29 11.97
CA LYS A 82 19.11 19.61 11.34
C LYS A 82 20.35 20.14 10.61
N THR A 83 21.53 19.61 10.91
CA THR A 83 22.80 20.01 10.27
C THR A 83 23.13 19.19 9.03
N SER A 84 22.41 18.09 8.79
CA SER A 84 22.61 17.21 7.66
C SER A 84 22.00 17.79 6.38
N LYS A 85 22.68 17.59 5.24
CA LYS A 85 22.17 17.98 3.91
C LYS A 85 20.89 17.25 3.50
N VAL A 86 20.66 16.06 4.07
CA VAL A 86 19.47 15.23 3.80
C VAL A 86 18.45 15.32 4.94
N PHE A 87 18.51 16.38 5.76
CA PHE A 87 17.54 16.62 6.81
C PHE A 87 16.13 16.75 6.23
N ASP A 88 15.20 15.97 6.76
CA ASP A 88 13.79 16.06 6.41
C ASP A 88 13.00 16.56 7.63
N LYS A 89 12.57 17.82 7.55
CA LYS A 89 11.77 18.45 8.59
C LYS A 89 10.39 17.79 8.73
N ASN A 90 9.74 17.43 7.62
CA ASN A 90 8.40 16.84 7.65
C ASN A 90 8.46 15.46 8.31
N PHE A 91 9.43 14.63 7.91
CA PHE A 91 9.71 13.34 8.54
C PHE A 91 9.99 13.46 10.03
N THR A 92 10.87 14.41 10.39
CA THR A 92 11.28 14.63 11.78
C THR A 92 10.13 15.11 12.66
N ASP A 93 9.33 16.05 12.18
CA ASP A 93 8.20 16.60 12.91
C ASP A 93 7.07 15.56 13.04
N ALA A 94 6.77 14.83 11.96
CA ALA A 94 5.71 13.82 11.94
C ALA A 94 6.01 12.64 12.87
N LEU A 95 7.27 12.18 12.94
CA LEU A 95 7.68 11.05 13.78
C LEU A 95 8.31 11.49 15.11
N LYS A 96 8.23 12.78 15.48
CA LYS A 96 8.92 13.35 16.64
C LYS A 96 8.77 12.56 17.93
N LYS A 97 7.57 12.03 18.20
CA LYS A 97 7.25 11.25 19.40
C LYS A 97 7.90 9.87 19.40
N GLU A 98 7.97 9.22 18.23
CA GLU A 98 8.43 7.84 18.06
C GLU A 98 9.94 7.75 17.79
N LEU A 99 10.53 8.81 17.22
CA LEU A 99 11.94 8.86 16.82
C LEU A 99 12.94 8.48 17.92
N PRO A 100 12.84 8.97 19.17
CA PRO A 100 13.75 8.56 20.23
C PRO A 100 13.73 7.04 20.46
N ALA A 101 12.53 6.45 20.55
CA ALA A 101 12.37 5.02 20.76
C ALA A 101 12.90 4.21 19.57
N ILE A 102 12.61 4.63 18.34
CA ILE A 102 13.14 3.98 17.13
C ILE A 102 14.68 4.03 17.10
N LYS A 103 15.29 5.19 17.41
CA LYS A 103 16.75 5.37 17.44
C LYS A 103 17.42 4.48 18.49
N ASP A 104 16.82 4.39 19.68
CA ASP A 104 17.34 3.55 20.76
C ASP A 104 17.21 2.06 20.41
N ARG A 105 16.07 1.65 19.84
CA ARG A 105 15.84 0.29 19.34
C ARG A 105 16.84 -0.13 18.26
N LEU A 106 17.09 0.73 17.26
CA LEU A 106 18.11 0.45 16.24
C LEU A 106 19.51 0.35 16.86
N ARG A 107 19.83 1.18 17.85
CA ARG A 107 21.10 1.09 18.59
C ARG A 107 21.23 -0.22 19.36
N GLU A 108 20.16 -0.67 20.02
CA GLU A 108 20.12 -1.94 20.74
C GLU A 108 20.27 -3.13 19.79
N LEU A 109 19.56 -3.14 18.65
CA LEU A 109 19.73 -4.17 17.62
C LEU A 109 21.16 -4.23 17.12
N ASN A 110 21.77 -3.08 16.82
CA ASN A 110 23.13 -3.02 16.33
C ASN A 110 24.14 -3.58 17.35
N LYS A 111 23.90 -3.37 18.66
CA LYS A 111 24.70 -3.98 19.73
C LYS A 111 24.54 -5.50 19.81
N LEU A 112 23.33 -6.01 19.62
CA LEU A 112 23.02 -7.45 19.72
C LEU A 112 23.58 -8.25 18.55
N ILE A 113 23.48 -7.70 17.34
CA ILE A 113 23.95 -8.37 16.11
C ILE A 113 25.49 -8.45 16.09
N GLY A 114 26.15 -7.48 16.72
CA GLY A 114 27.61 -7.43 16.81
C GLY A 114 28.29 -7.44 15.43
N THR A 115 29.52 -7.93 15.39
CA THR A 115 30.33 -8.08 14.17
C THR A 115 30.19 -9.44 13.50
N GLY A 116 29.48 -10.39 14.11
CA GLY A 116 29.49 -11.81 13.74
C GLY A 116 28.35 -12.29 12.82
N SER A 117 27.48 -11.40 12.35
CA SER A 117 26.38 -11.81 11.46
C SER A 117 26.90 -12.32 10.11
N ALA A 118 26.29 -13.39 9.60
CA ALA A 118 26.66 -14.01 8.32
C ALA A 118 26.53 -13.03 7.12
N ALA A 119 25.66 -12.02 7.23
CA ALA A 119 25.50 -10.98 6.21
C ALA A 119 26.38 -9.73 6.46
N GLY A 120 27.39 -9.86 7.32
CA GLY A 120 28.30 -8.79 7.71
C GLY A 120 27.86 -8.03 8.98
N PRO A 121 28.78 -7.25 9.57
CA PRO A 121 28.53 -6.52 10.82
C PRO A 121 27.27 -5.63 10.77
N GLY A 122 26.40 -5.79 11.77
CA GLY A 122 25.19 -4.98 11.91
C GLY A 122 24.02 -5.36 10.99
N SER A 123 24.03 -6.55 10.37
CA SER A 123 22.92 -7.06 9.56
C SER A 123 22.08 -8.12 10.30
N ILE A 124 20.75 -8.01 10.29
CA ILE A 124 19.85 -9.11 10.66
C ILE A 124 19.71 -10.03 9.46
N VAL A 125 19.72 -11.34 9.70
CA VAL A 125 19.53 -12.36 8.66
C VAL A 125 18.23 -13.13 8.95
N VAL A 126 17.31 -13.15 8.00
CA VAL A 126 16.11 -13.99 8.02
C VAL A 126 16.28 -15.09 6.98
N ARG A 127 16.31 -16.36 7.41
CA ARG A 127 16.52 -17.53 6.55
C ARG A 127 15.22 -18.32 6.34
N GLY A 128 15.10 -19.03 5.23
CA GLY A 128 14.06 -20.06 5.03
C GLY A 128 12.75 -19.53 4.45
N ILE A 129 12.82 -18.54 3.56
CA ILE A 129 11.72 -17.89 2.84
C ILE A 129 11.34 -18.64 1.53
N GLY A 130 12.03 -19.72 1.14
CA GLY A 130 12.28 -20.05 -0.26
C GLY A 130 12.43 -21.54 -0.62
N ALA A 131 12.74 -22.44 0.31
CA ALA A 131 13.01 -23.84 -0.08
C ALA A 131 11.78 -24.73 -0.40
N ASN A 132 10.56 -24.36 0.02
CA ASN A 132 9.30 -25.06 -0.34
C ASN A 132 8.07 -24.14 -0.38
N SER A 133 8.27 -22.83 -0.21
CA SER A 133 7.22 -21.80 -0.08
C SER A 133 7.44 -20.65 -1.08
N GLY A 134 8.40 -20.82 -1.99
CA GLY A 134 9.40 -19.78 -2.31
C GLY A 134 9.08 -18.75 -3.38
N ARG A 135 7.89 -18.75 -3.98
CA ARG A 135 7.44 -17.62 -4.80
C ARG A 135 6.40 -16.79 -4.07
N ALA A 136 5.30 -17.41 -3.66
CA ALA A 136 4.25 -16.73 -2.91
C ALA A 136 4.77 -16.03 -1.65
N LEU A 137 5.75 -16.61 -0.94
CA LEU A 137 6.23 -16.08 0.32
C LEU A 137 7.29 -14.98 0.17
N ALA A 138 8.20 -15.09 -0.80
CA ALA A 138 9.10 -13.99 -1.16
C ALA A 138 8.30 -12.77 -1.69
N THR A 139 7.26 -13.06 -2.47
CA THR A 139 6.27 -12.10 -2.95
C THR A 139 5.51 -11.42 -1.81
N MET A 140 5.01 -12.18 -0.83
CA MET A 140 4.35 -11.64 0.37
C MET A 140 5.28 -10.82 1.27
N VAL A 141 6.53 -11.28 1.45
CA VAL A 141 7.49 -10.63 2.34
C VAL A 141 8.12 -9.39 1.70
N PHE A 142 8.10 -9.21 0.38
CA PHE A 142 8.70 -8.03 -0.27
C PHE A 142 7.81 -7.26 -1.24
N GLY A 143 6.53 -7.64 -1.36
CA GLY A 143 5.59 -6.99 -2.27
C GLY A 143 5.91 -7.22 -3.75
N LEU A 144 6.67 -8.27 -4.10
CA LEU A 144 7.21 -8.45 -5.45
C LEU A 144 6.25 -9.09 -6.48
N ALA A 145 4.95 -9.28 -6.20
CA ALA A 145 3.89 -9.62 -7.17
C ALA A 145 2.49 -9.78 -6.51
N GLY A 146 1.44 -9.44 -7.25
CA GLY A 146 0.02 -9.87 -7.14
C GLY A 146 -0.56 -10.42 -5.82
N PHE A 147 -1.54 -9.69 -5.27
CA PHE A 147 -2.63 -10.25 -4.46
C PHE A 147 -3.50 -11.21 -5.32
N GLY A 148 -3.01 -12.43 -5.56
CA GLY A 148 -3.73 -13.49 -6.27
C GLY A 148 -4.04 -14.67 -5.35
N ALA A 149 -5.30 -14.76 -4.92
CA ALA A 149 -6.02 -15.94 -4.41
C ALA A 149 -5.22 -17.08 -3.72
N ALA A 150 -5.18 -17.05 -2.38
CA ALA A 150 -5.03 -18.27 -1.56
C ALA A 150 -6.31 -18.45 -0.72
N GLY A 151 -6.89 -19.66 -0.77
CA GLY A 151 -8.24 -20.01 -0.31
C GLY A 151 -8.59 -19.83 1.18
N PRO A 152 -9.76 -20.35 1.61
CA PRO A 152 -10.50 -19.88 2.79
C PRO A 152 -9.96 -20.47 4.11
N LEU A 153 -8.72 -20.15 4.47
CA LEU A 153 -8.20 -20.34 5.82
C LEU A 153 -7.94 -18.99 6.49
N GLY A 154 -8.96 -18.52 7.22
CA GLY A 154 -8.78 -17.71 8.42
C GLY A 154 -8.75 -16.20 8.22
N ALA A 155 -9.92 -15.56 8.28
CA ALA A 155 -10.10 -14.11 8.30
C ALA A 155 -9.35 -13.36 9.44
N GLY A 156 -8.77 -14.08 10.41
CA GLY A 156 -7.90 -13.52 11.46
C GLY A 156 -6.39 -13.65 11.21
N ALA A 157 -5.95 -14.54 10.32
CA ALA A 157 -4.54 -14.83 10.02
C ALA A 157 -4.06 -14.22 8.69
N GLY A 158 -4.97 -13.97 7.75
CA GLY A 158 -4.65 -13.44 6.41
C GLY A 158 -4.08 -12.02 6.38
N ALA A 159 -4.37 -11.17 7.36
CA ALA A 159 -3.93 -9.76 7.36
C ALA A 159 -2.42 -9.54 7.54
N LEU A 160 -1.66 -10.59 7.91
CA LEU A 160 -0.20 -10.53 8.05
C LEU A 160 0.55 -11.22 6.95
N LEU A 161 -0.08 -12.18 6.30
CA LEU A 161 0.49 -12.84 5.15
C LEU A 161 0.74 -11.83 4.01
N GLY A 162 0.07 -10.68 3.99
CA GLY A 162 0.33 -9.61 2.99
C GLY A 162 1.28 -8.49 3.43
N ALA A 163 1.79 -8.46 4.66
CA ALA A 163 2.61 -7.34 5.12
C ALA A 163 4.07 -7.52 4.69
N SER A 164 4.57 -6.59 3.89
CA SER A 164 5.96 -6.60 3.44
C SER A 164 6.94 -6.44 4.62
N MET A 165 8.17 -6.94 4.50
CA MET A 165 9.24 -6.82 5.49
C MET A 165 9.49 -5.35 5.87
N PRO A 166 9.46 -4.37 4.94
CA PRO A 166 9.45 -2.95 5.29
C PRO A 166 8.38 -2.59 6.32
N GLU A 167 7.12 -2.88 6.06
CA GLU A 167 6.00 -2.55 6.96
C GLU A 167 6.13 -3.26 8.30
N MET A 168 6.52 -4.54 8.29
CA MET A 168 6.68 -5.32 9.50
C MET A 168 7.82 -4.80 10.36
N MET A 169 8.95 -4.44 9.75
CA MET A 169 10.09 -3.86 10.47
C MET A 169 9.71 -2.50 11.05
N VAL A 170 9.00 -1.66 10.31
CA VAL A 170 8.46 -0.40 10.85
C VAL A 170 7.56 -0.67 12.05
N ALA A 171 6.65 -1.64 11.96
CA ALA A 171 5.76 -2.01 13.06
C ALA A 171 6.51 -2.60 14.28
N ILE A 172 7.56 -3.38 14.06
CA ILE A 172 8.43 -3.91 15.12
C ILE A 172 9.17 -2.76 15.80
N LEU A 173 9.75 -1.85 15.01
CA LEU A 173 10.55 -0.73 15.52
C LEU A 173 9.70 0.33 16.22
N THR A 174 8.39 0.41 15.97
CA THR A 174 7.46 1.27 16.71
C THR A 174 6.79 0.56 17.90
N SER A 175 6.71 -0.78 17.91
CA SER A 175 6.11 -1.56 18.99
C SER A 175 7.11 -2.00 20.07
N LYS A 176 6.81 -1.73 21.35
CA LYS A 176 7.64 -2.21 22.47
C LYS A 176 7.66 -3.74 22.59
N SER A 177 6.51 -4.39 22.43
CA SER A 177 6.39 -5.85 22.52
C SER A 177 6.99 -6.54 21.29
N GLY A 178 6.73 -6.00 20.10
CA GLY A 178 7.33 -6.48 18.85
C GLY A 178 8.84 -6.41 18.90
N PHE A 179 9.39 -5.27 19.33
CA PHE A 179 10.82 -5.09 19.49
C PHE A 179 11.44 -6.07 20.48
N LYS A 180 10.81 -6.27 21.65
CA LYS A 180 11.31 -7.23 22.66
C LYS A 180 11.33 -8.66 22.10
N ALA A 181 10.31 -9.05 21.34
CA ALA A 181 10.27 -10.38 20.71
C ALA A 181 11.40 -10.55 19.67
N LEU A 182 11.64 -9.52 18.84
CA LEU A 182 12.77 -9.48 17.91
C LEU A 182 14.11 -9.60 18.65
N GLN A 183 14.32 -8.78 19.68
CA GLN A 183 15.54 -8.77 20.50
C GLN A 183 15.83 -10.14 21.14
N THR A 184 14.83 -10.77 21.78
CA THR A 184 14.98 -12.11 22.37
C THR A 184 15.39 -13.13 21.30
N THR A 185 14.75 -13.08 20.14
CA THR A 185 15.04 -14.01 19.05
C THR A 185 16.47 -13.84 18.54
N LEU A 186 16.89 -12.61 18.26
CA LEU A 186 18.24 -12.33 17.77
C LEU A 186 19.32 -12.70 18.79
N ALA A 187 19.07 -12.46 20.09
CA ALA A 187 19.98 -12.85 21.15
C ALA A 187 20.16 -14.38 21.23
N SER A 188 19.12 -15.15 20.93
CA SER A 188 19.21 -16.62 20.85
C SER A 188 19.82 -17.15 19.54
N GLY A 189 19.76 -16.38 18.46
CA GLY A 189 20.07 -16.84 17.09
C GLY A 189 21.37 -16.28 16.49
N SER A 190 22.25 -15.66 17.29
CA SER A 190 23.48 -15.00 16.78
C SER A 190 23.22 -13.97 15.66
N GLY A 191 22.10 -13.26 15.71
CA GLY A 191 21.71 -12.30 14.67
C GLY A 191 20.98 -12.91 13.47
N GLU A 192 20.75 -14.23 13.47
CA GLU A 192 19.94 -14.94 12.49
C GLU A 192 18.57 -15.31 13.05
N MET A 193 17.58 -15.42 12.17
CA MET A 193 16.20 -15.78 12.49
C MET A 193 15.60 -16.65 11.39
N ALA A 194 14.85 -17.68 11.77
CA ALA A 194 14.04 -18.43 10.82
C ALA A 194 12.81 -17.62 10.38
N ALA A 195 12.40 -17.75 9.12
CA ALA A 195 11.21 -17.09 8.58
C ALA A 195 9.95 -17.35 9.43
N LYS A 196 9.77 -18.58 9.93
CA LYS A 196 8.67 -18.92 10.85
C LYS A 196 8.63 -18.05 12.11
N THR A 197 9.79 -17.77 12.69
CA THR A 197 9.89 -16.89 13.87
C THR A 197 9.60 -15.44 13.50
N TRP A 198 10.04 -14.99 12.33
CA TRP A 198 9.71 -13.66 11.80
C TRP A 198 8.19 -13.47 11.66
N PHE A 199 7.47 -14.45 11.09
CA PHE A 199 6.01 -14.40 11.02
C PHE A 199 5.33 -14.43 12.39
N ALA A 200 5.84 -15.24 13.33
CA ALA A 200 5.31 -15.28 14.69
C ALA A 200 5.42 -13.91 15.40
N ILE A 201 6.51 -13.17 15.16
CA ILE A 201 6.65 -11.79 15.65
C ILE A 201 5.62 -10.87 14.99
N GLY A 202 5.42 -11.00 13.68
CA GLY A 202 4.37 -10.28 12.95
C GLY A 202 2.98 -10.49 13.57
N GLU A 203 2.63 -11.75 13.84
CA GLU A 203 1.37 -12.17 14.50
C GLU A 203 1.22 -11.61 15.91
N LEU A 204 2.30 -11.63 16.69
CA LEU A 204 2.30 -11.04 18.02
C LEU A 204 1.97 -9.54 17.97
N ILE A 205 2.53 -8.81 17.00
CA ILE A 205 2.33 -7.36 16.87
C ILE A 205 0.87 -7.05 16.50
N THR A 206 0.26 -7.81 15.60
CA THR A 206 -1.15 -7.58 15.26
C THR A 206 -2.08 -7.92 16.40
N ARG A 207 -1.87 -9.06 17.08
CA ARG A 207 -2.70 -9.46 18.23
C ARG A 207 -2.53 -8.51 19.41
N GLY A 208 -1.30 -8.14 19.76
CA GLY A 208 -1.03 -7.18 20.84
C GLY A 208 -1.72 -5.84 20.60
N SER A 209 -1.71 -5.36 19.35
CA SER A 209 -2.41 -4.14 18.97
C SER A 209 -3.95 -4.23 19.04
N ALA A 210 -4.53 -5.44 18.98
CA ALA A 210 -5.97 -5.64 19.15
C ALA A 210 -6.35 -5.68 20.64
N PHE A 211 -5.49 -6.26 21.48
CA PHE A 211 -5.75 -6.38 22.92
C PHE A 211 -5.60 -5.05 23.67
N ASP A 212 -4.62 -4.22 23.30
CA ASP A 212 -4.44 -2.89 23.90
C ASP A 212 -5.60 -1.94 23.54
N ALA A 213 -6.19 -2.09 22.35
CA ALA A 213 -7.36 -1.31 21.93
C ALA A 213 -8.61 -1.69 22.74
N SER A 214 -8.91 -2.99 22.87
CA SER A 214 -10.09 -3.47 23.59
C SER A 214 -10.00 -3.30 25.12
N ARG A 215 -8.79 -3.22 25.68
CA ARG A 215 -8.60 -2.87 27.09
C ARG A 215 -8.91 -1.40 27.36
N LYS A 216 -8.49 -0.50 26.47
CA LYS A 216 -8.74 0.94 26.63
C LYS A 216 -10.19 1.34 26.38
N GLU A 217 -10.90 0.70 25.45
CA GLU A 217 -12.35 0.92 25.29
C GLU A 217 -13.13 0.58 26.57
N ARG A 218 -12.70 -0.43 27.33
CA ARG A 218 -13.29 -0.79 28.63
C ARG A 218 -12.98 0.22 29.74
N ASP A 219 -11.80 0.85 29.70
CA ASP A 219 -11.37 1.82 30.71
C ASP A 219 -11.93 3.24 30.48
N VAL A 220 -12.51 3.52 29.30
CA VAL A 220 -13.12 4.82 28.93
C VAL A 220 -14.63 4.85 29.19
N GLN A 221 -15.23 3.72 29.57
CA GLN A 221 -16.63 3.71 29.98
C GLN A 221 -16.73 4.42 31.35
N PRO A 222 -17.42 5.58 31.45
CA PRO A 222 -17.48 6.32 32.69
C PRO A 222 -18.16 5.46 33.76
N PRO A 223 -17.73 5.52 35.03
CA PRO A 223 -18.49 4.94 36.12
C PRO A 223 -19.77 5.78 36.25
N GLY A 224 -20.87 5.26 35.70
CA GLY A 224 -22.16 5.93 35.68
C GLY A 224 -23.26 4.93 35.94
N ASP A 225 -23.73 4.95 37.18
CA ASP A 225 -25.09 4.70 37.65
C ASP A 225 -26.03 4.00 36.66
N GLN A 226 -26.34 2.73 36.95
CA GLN A 226 -27.48 2.03 36.37
C GLN A 226 -28.77 2.60 36.96
N GLU A 227 -29.16 3.81 36.55
CA GLU A 227 -30.56 4.22 36.63
C GLU A 227 -31.30 3.56 35.47
N GLN A 228 -32.09 2.54 35.80
CA GLN A 228 -32.94 1.84 34.86
C GLN A 228 -34.00 2.82 34.32
N ALA A 229 -33.71 3.43 33.18
CA ALA A 229 -34.74 4.05 32.36
C ALA A 229 -35.65 2.94 31.82
N ILE A 230 -36.82 2.82 32.43
CA ILE A 230 -37.96 2.05 31.90
C ILE A 230 -38.34 2.71 30.58
N PHE A 231 -37.92 2.11 29.46
CA PHE A 231 -38.51 2.40 28.15
C PHE A 231 -39.82 1.59 28.06
N PRO A 232 -40.96 2.20 27.69
CA PRO A 232 -42.13 1.43 27.33
C PRO A 232 -41.81 0.62 26.07
N GLU A 233 -42.17 -0.66 26.09
CA GLU A 233 -42.19 -1.53 24.90
C GLU A 233 -42.97 -0.82 23.78
N SER A 234 -42.29 -0.46 22.69
CA SER A 234 -42.94 0.00 21.46
C SER A 234 -42.62 -0.95 20.30
N GLU A 235 -43.69 -1.57 19.83
CA GLU A 235 -44.03 -2.04 18.49
C GLU A 235 -42.91 -2.40 17.49
N ASP A 236 -42.91 -3.70 17.16
CA ASP A 236 -42.59 -4.35 15.88
C ASP A 236 -41.72 -3.56 14.86
N PRO A 237 -40.41 -3.85 14.77
CA PRO A 237 -39.49 -3.19 13.84
C PRO A 237 -39.69 -3.59 12.37
N THR A 238 -40.73 -4.38 12.03
CA THR A 238 -41.00 -4.80 10.65
C THR A 238 -42.05 -3.97 9.92
N LYS A 239 -42.68 -2.98 10.57
CA LYS A 239 -43.64 -2.10 9.90
C LYS A 239 -42.95 -0.90 9.23
N PRO A 240 -43.09 -0.70 7.92
CA PRO A 240 -42.56 0.48 7.25
C PRO A 240 -43.31 1.74 7.71
N ILE A 241 -42.55 2.79 8.00
CA ILE A 241 -43.06 4.12 8.36
C ILE A 241 -43.78 4.71 7.12
N PRO A 242 -45.09 4.96 7.17
CA PRO A 242 -45.79 5.62 6.07
C PRO A 242 -45.33 7.08 5.96
N GLY A 243 -44.94 7.53 4.77
CA GLY A 243 -44.71 8.95 4.46
C GLY A 243 -43.27 9.44 4.40
N LEU A 244 -42.25 8.58 4.52
CA LEU A 244 -40.84 9.01 4.45
C LEU A 244 -40.41 9.47 3.04
N LEU A 245 -41.09 9.01 1.98
CA LEU A 245 -40.79 9.38 0.60
C LEU A 245 -41.43 10.71 0.16
N GLU A 246 -42.50 11.13 0.83
CA GLU A 246 -43.20 12.39 0.53
C GLU A 246 -42.43 13.61 1.10
N LEU A 247 -41.60 13.39 2.13
CA LEU A 247 -40.78 14.43 2.76
C LEU A 247 -39.54 14.82 1.94
N LEU A 248 -39.13 14.00 0.97
CA LEU A 248 -37.88 14.17 0.22
C LEU A 248 -38.06 14.85 -1.15
N GLY A 249 -39.31 15.13 -1.58
CA GLY A 249 -39.56 15.89 -2.81
C GLY A 249 -38.97 15.28 -4.08
N ILE A 250 -38.76 13.96 -4.11
CA ILE A 250 -38.22 13.26 -5.27
C ILE A 250 -39.41 12.80 -6.12
N GLU A 251 -39.68 13.51 -7.21
CA GLU A 251 -40.63 13.06 -8.22
C GLU A 251 -40.05 11.83 -8.95
N THR A 252 -40.79 10.73 -8.92
CA THR A 252 -40.49 9.54 -9.74
C THR A 252 -40.99 9.75 -11.16
N PRO A 253 -40.16 9.53 -12.21
CA PRO A 253 -40.64 9.59 -13.58
C PRO A 253 -41.45 8.33 -13.93
N GLU A 254 -42.74 8.50 -14.19
CA GLU A 254 -43.57 7.49 -14.83
C GLU A 254 -43.22 7.39 -16.31
N GLY A 255 -42.64 6.26 -16.71
CA GLY A 255 -42.34 5.95 -18.10
C GLY A 255 -42.37 4.45 -18.34
N LYS A 256 -43.52 3.95 -18.80
CA LYS A 256 -43.67 2.60 -19.34
C LYS A 256 -42.77 2.44 -20.57
N ALA A 257 -41.86 1.47 -20.53
CA ALA A 257 -41.20 0.96 -21.73
C ALA A 257 -41.55 -0.52 -21.87
N ASP A 258 -42.24 -0.81 -22.97
CA ASP A 258 -42.67 -2.12 -23.40
C ASP A 258 -41.46 -3.02 -23.68
N LEU A 259 -41.45 -4.20 -23.07
CA LEU A 259 -40.44 -5.23 -23.27
C LEU A 259 -40.89 -6.12 -24.44
N GLU A 260 -40.71 -5.66 -25.66
CA GLU A 260 -40.82 -6.50 -26.86
C GLU A 260 -39.50 -7.23 -27.14
N THR A 261 -39.68 -8.51 -27.43
CA THR A 261 -38.75 -9.55 -27.87
C THR A 261 -37.75 -9.13 -28.95
N LEU A 262 -36.47 -9.47 -28.76
CA LEU A 262 -35.48 -9.56 -29.85
C LEU A 262 -34.98 -11.00 -30.04
N PRO A 263 -34.73 -11.41 -31.29
CA PRO A 263 -34.47 -12.80 -31.67
C PRO A 263 -33.02 -13.22 -31.43
N GLY A 264 -32.86 -14.51 -31.12
CA GLY A 264 -31.57 -15.15 -30.92
C GLY A 264 -30.71 -15.19 -32.18
N ALA A 265 -29.43 -14.91 -31.98
CA ALA A 265 -28.35 -15.28 -32.89
C ALA A 265 -27.49 -16.31 -32.15
N GLY A 266 -27.78 -17.59 -32.39
CA GLY A 266 -26.87 -18.67 -32.03
C GLY A 266 -25.67 -18.62 -32.98
N THR A 267 -24.47 -18.51 -32.41
CA THR A 267 -23.24 -18.86 -33.12
C THR A 267 -22.59 -19.95 -32.29
N GLU A 268 -22.69 -21.17 -32.80
CA GLU A 268 -21.94 -22.33 -32.31
C GLU A 268 -20.45 -22.01 -32.50
N ILE A 269 -19.70 -21.97 -31.40
CA ILE A 269 -18.24 -22.03 -31.44
C ILE A 269 -17.90 -23.47 -31.05
N GLU A 270 -17.49 -24.24 -32.06
CA GLU A 270 -16.95 -25.58 -31.90
C GLU A 270 -15.71 -25.52 -30.98
N GLY A 271 -15.71 -26.41 -29.99
CA GLY A 271 -14.61 -26.58 -29.05
C GLY A 271 -13.38 -27.17 -29.73
N GLY A 272 -12.29 -26.41 -29.73
CA GLY A 272 -10.94 -26.93 -29.91
C GLY A 272 -10.29 -27.09 -28.53
N GLU A 273 -10.17 -28.33 -28.06
CA GLU A 273 -9.30 -28.71 -26.96
C GLU A 273 -7.85 -28.52 -27.42
N GLY A 274 -7.22 -27.43 -26.98
CA GLY A 274 -5.79 -27.18 -27.10
C GLY A 274 -5.22 -26.95 -25.72
N ASP A 275 -4.57 -27.97 -25.16
CA ASP A 275 -3.68 -27.86 -24.01
C ASP A 275 -2.46 -27.00 -24.41
N GLU A 276 -2.58 -25.68 -24.25
CA GLU A 276 -1.41 -24.79 -24.25
C GLU A 276 -1.13 -24.36 -22.82
N ASP A 277 -0.01 -24.86 -22.30
CA ASP A 277 0.67 -24.37 -21.10
C ASP A 277 0.99 -22.87 -21.29
N VAL A 278 0.04 -22.00 -20.97
CA VAL A 278 0.29 -20.56 -20.83
C VAL A 278 1.13 -20.40 -19.56
N ASP A 279 2.45 -20.46 -19.72
CA ASP A 279 3.42 -20.02 -18.72
C ASP A 279 3.03 -18.60 -18.31
N GLY A 280 2.39 -18.48 -17.15
CA GLY A 280 1.93 -17.24 -16.52
C GLY A 280 3.12 -16.42 -16.06
N GLY A 281 4.00 -16.07 -16.99
CA GLY A 281 5.17 -15.26 -16.79
C GLY A 281 4.72 -13.94 -16.20
N THR A 282 5.04 -13.73 -14.92
CA THR A 282 5.02 -12.44 -14.24
C THR A 282 6.11 -11.56 -14.86
N GLY A 283 5.95 -11.21 -16.14
CA GLY A 283 6.96 -10.57 -16.95
C GLY A 283 7.11 -9.13 -16.52
N GLN A 284 8.14 -8.83 -15.72
CA GLN A 284 8.52 -7.46 -15.35
C GLN A 284 8.41 -6.53 -16.55
N ILE A 285 7.86 -5.33 -16.33
CA ILE A 285 7.78 -4.33 -17.40
C ILE A 285 9.15 -4.09 -18.04
N LYS A 286 9.20 -4.11 -19.37
CA LYS A 286 10.43 -3.84 -20.12
C LYS A 286 10.55 -2.37 -20.45
N ALA A 287 11.76 -1.86 -20.41
CA ALA A 287 12.10 -0.54 -20.94
C ALA A 287 12.85 -0.70 -22.27
N LYS A 288 12.58 0.18 -23.24
CA LYS A 288 13.40 0.32 -24.44
C LYS A 288 14.83 0.70 -24.02
N GLU A 289 15.83 0.27 -24.78
CA GLU A 289 17.21 0.69 -24.56
C GLU A 289 17.32 2.22 -24.49
N GLY A 290 17.99 2.70 -23.43
CA GLY A 290 18.15 4.14 -23.14
C GLY A 290 17.04 4.76 -22.29
N VAL A 291 15.96 4.05 -22.00
CA VAL A 291 14.88 4.53 -21.13
C VAL A 291 15.16 4.13 -19.68
N ASP A 292 15.14 5.10 -18.77
CA ASP A 292 15.36 4.91 -17.35
C ASP A 292 14.04 5.00 -16.58
N LEU A 293 13.58 3.87 -16.03
CA LEU A 293 12.34 3.83 -15.23
C LEU A 293 12.52 4.46 -13.84
N THR A 294 13.75 4.65 -13.37
CA THR A 294 14.03 5.20 -12.04
C THR A 294 13.77 6.71 -11.96
N THR A 295 13.57 7.37 -13.09
CA THR A 295 13.20 8.79 -13.16
C THR A 295 11.71 9.03 -12.93
N LEU A 296 10.88 7.97 -12.92
CA LEU A 296 9.45 8.09 -12.69
C LEU A 296 9.15 8.41 -11.22
N GLN A 297 8.19 9.30 -11.02
CA GLN A 297 7.56 9.51 -9.72
C GLN A 297 6.79 8.25 -9.32
N PRO A 298 6.58 8.01 -8.01
CA PRO A 298 5.91 6.80 -7.51
C PRO A 298 4.54 6.54 -8.14
N GLU A 299 3.77 7.58 -8.43
CA GLU A 299 2.46 7.48 -9.08
C GLU A 299 2.60 6.91 -10.51
N ALA A 300 3.45 7.52 -11.33
CA ALA A 300 3.72 7.01 -12.68
C ALA A 300 4.35 5.61 -12.65
N GLN A 301 5.22 5.32 -11.68
CA GLN A 301 5.80 3.99 -11.52
C GLN A 301 4.72 2.94 -11.18
N SER A 302 3.79 3.23 -10.28
CA SER A 302 2.65 2.34 -9.99
C SER A 302 1.73 2.15 -11.21
N ALA A 303 1.56 3.21 -12.01
CA ALA A 303 0.80 3.11 -13.26
C ALA A 303 1.48 2.19 -14.30
N THR A 304 2.81 2.09 -14.31
CA THR A 304 3.51 1.12 -15.18
C THR A 304 3.19 -0.33 -14.83
N GLU A 305 3.05 -0.68 -13.54
CA GLU A 305 2.68 -2.03 -13.08
C GLU A 305 1.23 -2.37 -13.47
N THR A 306 0.34 -1.38 -13.38
CA THR A 306 -1.05 -1.51 -13.83
C THR A 306 -1.12 -1.71 -15.34
N ALA A 307 -0.34 -0.93 -16.10
CA ALA A 307 -0.26 -1.09 -17.55
C ALA A 307 0.25 -2.47 -17.96
N GLN A 308 1.25 -3.00 -17.25
CA GLN A 308 1.75 -4.35 -17.45
C GLN A 308 0.63 -5.40 -17.28
N THR A 309 -0.17 -5.28 -16.21
CA THR A 309 -1.30 -6.18 -15.96
C THR A 309 -2.34 -6.11 -17.07
N VAL A 310 -2.75 -4.90 -17.45
CA VAL A 310 -3.75 -4.70 -18.51
C VAL A 310 -3.25 -5.25 -19.84
N LEU A 311 -2.03 -4.93 -20.27
CA LEU A 311 -1.52 -5.41 -21.56
C LEU A 311 -1.38 -6.95 -21.59
N ALA A 312 -1.04 -7.58 -20.47
CA ALA A 312 -0.98 -9.03 -20.35
C ALA A 312 -2.35 -9.71 -20.60
N GLU A 313 -3.47 -9.08 -20.20
CA GLU A 313 -4.82 -9.58 -20.50
C GLU A 313 -5.13 -9.63 -22.01
N PHE A 314 -4.45 -8.80 -22.80
CA PHE A 314 -4.54 -8.81 -24.26
C PHE A 314 -3.46 -9.69 -24.92
N GLY A 315 -2.67 -10.43 -24.13
CA GLY A 315 -1.55 -11.24 -24.63
C GLY A 315 -0.38 -10.39 -25.17
N VAL A 316 -0.23 -9.16 -24.70
CA VAL A 316 0.79 -8.22 -25.17
C VAL A 316 1.80 -7.90 -24.06
N GLU A 317 3.09 -7.90 -24.39
CA GLU A 317 4.13 -7.44 -23.48
C GLU A 317 4.14 -5.91 -23.36
N ALA A 318 4.16 -5.40 -22.12
CA ALA A 318 4.30 -3.96 -21.86
C ALA A 318 5.75 -3.50 -22.00
N ILE A 319 5.97 -2.56 -22.93
CA ILE A 319 7.28 -1.95 -23.19
C ILE A 319 7.18 -0.43 -23.06
N VAL A 320 7.86 0.15 -22.07
CA VAL A 320 8.01 1.60 -21.92
C VAL A 320 9.04 2.09 -22.92
N THR A 321 8.63 3.07 -23.74
CA THR A 321 9.42 3.65 -24.82
C THR A 321 9.99 5.02 -24.49
N SER A 322 9.44 5.69 -23.46
CA SER A 322 9.96 6.97 -22.99
C SER A 322 9.50 7.27 -21.55
N THR A 323 10.35 7.93 -20.77
CA THR A 323 10.09 8.45 -19.42
C THR A 323 10.58 9.91 -19.33
N GLY A 324 11.58 10.23 -18.52
CA GLY A 324 12.03 11.60 -18.25
C GLY A 324 13.11 12.14 -19.18
N GLU A 325 13.54 11.36 -20.18
CA GLU A 325 14.60 11.77 -21.09
C GLU A 325 14.17 12.88 -22.07
N GLU A 326 15.13 13.58 -22.66
CA GLU A 326 14.86 14.49 -23.77
C GLU A 326 14.51 13.69 -25.03
N ALA A 327 13.40 14.05 -25.68
CA ALA A 327 12.95 13.42 -26.92
C ALA A 327 12.55 14.49 -27.95
N GLU A 328 12.81 14.22 -29.22
CA GLU A 328 12.45 15.13 -30.31
C GLU A 328 10.93 15.37 -30.34
N GLY A 329 10.53 16.64 -30.39
CA GLY A 329 9.11 17.03 -30.40
C GLY A 329 8.42 17.03 -29.02
N ARG A 330 9.14 16.73 -27.93
CA ARG A 330 8.59 16.86 -26.56
C ARG A 330 8.38 18.33 -26.20
N LEU A 331 7.19 18.67 -25.73
CA LEU A 331 6.84 20.02 -25.32
C LEU A 331 7.57 20.41 -24.04
N THR A 332 7.98 21.68 -23.91
CA THR A 332 8.73 22.19 -22.75
C THR A 332 7.99 22.08 -21.42
N ASN A 333 6.66 22.00 -21.46
CA ASN A 333 5.79 21.84 -20.29
C ASN A 333 5.26 20.40 -20.14
N SER A 334 5.94 19.42 -20.75
CA SER A 334 5.53 18.01 -20.69
C SER A 334 5.78 17.40 -19.30
N LYS A 335 4.81 16.60 -18.83
CA LYS A 335 4.89 15.83 -17.59
C LYS A 335 5.99 14.76 -17.56
N HIS A 336 6.54 14.40 -18.72
CA HIS A 336 7.72 13.55 -18.81
C HIS A 336 8.90 14.13 -18.01
N PHE A 337 9.17 15.44 -18.14
CA PHE A 337 10.28 16.09 -17.42
C PHE A 337 10.09 16.12 -15.90
N GLU A 338 8.86 15.95 -15.42
CA GLU A 338 8.52 15.88 -14.00
C GLU A 338 8.55 14.43 -13.45
N GLY A 339 8.80 13.45 -14.32
CA GLY A 339 8.69 12.02 -13.99
C GLY A 339 7.24 11.56 -13.81
N GLN A 340 6.26 12.33 -14.27
CA GLN A 340 4.82 12.05 -14.09
C GLN A 340 4.17 11.42 -15.32
N ALA A 341 4.92 11.13 -16.38
CA ALA A 341 4.42 10.52 -17.59
C ALA A 341 5.37 9.46 -18.17
N PHE A 342 4.78 8.52 -18.91
CA PHE A 342 5.51 7.51 -19.67
C PHE A 342 4.75 7.13 -20.94
N ASP A 343 5.49 6.64 -21.93
CA ASP A 343 4.94 6.22 -23.22
C ASP A 343 5.07 4.71 -23.41
N LEU A 344 3.97 4.04 -23.76
CA LEU A 344 3.93 2.60 -24.03
C LEU A 344 3.98 2.31 -25.53
N ARG A 345 4.75 1.28 -25.92
CA ARG A 345 4.83 0.79 -27.29
C ARG A 345 3.49 0.19 -27.75
N ILE A 346 3.02 0.59 -28.94
CA ILE A 346 1.79 0.03 -29.53
C ILE A 346 2.04 -0.96 -30.68
N SER A 347 3.27 -1.09 -31.17
CA SER A 347 3.55 -1.94 -32.34
C SER A 347 3.27 -3.43 -32.12
N SER A 348 3.24 -3.87 -30.85
CA SER A 348 2.89 -5.24 -30.44
C SER A 348 1.38 -5.43 -30.22
N ILE A 349 0.58 -4.36 -30.23
CA ILE A 349 -0.87 -4.42 -30.00
C ILE A 349 -1.58 -4.50 -31.37
N PRO A 350 -2.47 -5.49 -31.60
CA PRO A 350 -3.31 -5.51 -32.80
C PRO A 350 -4.12 -4.22 -32.95
N LYS A 351 -4.09 -3.60 -34.13
CA LYS A 351 -4.76 -2.30 -34.36
C LYS A 351 -6.25 -2.31 -34.03
N SER A 352 -6.93 -3.43 -34.23
CA SER A 352 -8.34 -3.63 -33.87
C SER A 352 -8.60 -3.58 -32.37
N LYS A 353 -7.58 -3.86 -31.54
CA LYS A 353 -7.66 -3.91 -30.08
C LYS A 353 -7.16 -2.65 -29.39
N LEU A 354 -6.51 -1.71 -30.10
CA LEU A 354 -5.93 -0.51 -29.50
C LEU A 354 -6.94 0.32 -28.69
N LYS A 355 -8.16 0.51 -29.20
CA LYS A 355 -9.19 1.27 -28.48
C LYS A 355 -9.63 0.58 -27.18
N GLU A 356 -9.69 -0.74 -27.20
CA GLU A 356 -10.06 -1.57 -26.05
C GLU A 356 -8.97 -1.54 -24.99
N VAL A 357 -7.70 -1.66 -25.38
CA VAL A 357 -6.54 -1.52 -24.48
C VAL A 357 -6.51 -0.15 -23.81
N VAL A 358 -6.70 0.93 -24.59
CA VAL A 358 -6.71 2.31 -24.06
C VAL A 358 -7.86 2.51 -23.08
N ALA A 359 -9.06 2.01 -23.40
CA ALA A 359 -10.20 2.08 -22.49
C ALA A 359 -9.96 1.29 -21.20
N SER A 360 -9.36 0.09 -21.29
CA SER A 360 -9.03 -0.74 -20.13
C SER A 360 -7.95 -0.10 -19.24
N LEU A 361 -6.91 0.49 -19.85
CA LEU A 361 -5.89 1.28 -19.13
C LEU A 361 -6.53 2.46 -18.38
N ALA A 362 -7.36 3.25 -19.05
CA ALA A 362 -8.02 4.41 -18.44
C ALA A 362 -8.95 3.99 -17.30
N ALA A 363 -9.72 2.91 -17.47
CA ALA A 363 -10.59 2.38 -16.43
C ALA A 363 -9.81 1.86 -15.21
N SER A 364 -8.70 1.15 -15.44
CA SER A 364 -7.88 0.55 -14.38
C SER A 364 -7.05 1.59 -13.61
N LEU A 365 -6.54 2.61 -14.29
CA LEU A 365 -5.75 3.68 -13.65
C LEU A 365 -6.63 4.70 -12.90
N GLY A 366 -7.87 4.87 -13.34
CA GLY A 366 -8.82 5.79 -12.72
C GLY A 366 -8.68 7.24 -13.20
N GLY A 367 -9.50 8.13 -12.62
CA GLY A 367 -9.69 9.49 -13.12
C GLY A 367 -8.54 10.47 -12.88
N ASP A 368 -7.49 10.05 -12.16
CA ASP A 368 -6.29 10.86 -11.91
C ASP A 368 -5.24 10.73 -13.03
N TYR A 369 -5.48 9.85 -14.00
CA TYR A 369 -4.58 9.60 -15.13
C TYR A 369 -5.24 9.97 -16.44
N ASP A 370 -4.47 10.63 -17.30
CA ASP A 370 -4.84 10.83 -18.70
C ASP A 370 -4.14 9.76 -19.55
N VAL A 371 -4.95 8.96 -20.26
CA VAL A 371 -4.48 7.91 -21.17
C VAL A 371 -4.85 8.30 -22.59
N VAL A 372 -3.85 8.65 -23.39
CA VAL A 372 -4.04 9.20 -24.74
C VAL A 372 -3.34 8.35 -25.78
N LEU A 373 -4.11 7.79 -26.72
CA LEU A 373 -3.53 7.12 -27.89
C LEU A 373 -2.90 8.14 -28.84
N LYS A 374 -1.58 8.07 -29.02
CA LYS A 374 -0.84 8.82 -30.04
C LYS A 374 -0.64 7.95 -31.28
N LYS A 375 0.04 8.49 -32.30
CA LYS A 375 0.25 7.81 -33.58
C LYS A 375 1.07 6.52 -33.45
N ASP A 376 2.05 6.51 -32.56
CA ASP A 376 3.09 5.48 -32.44
C ASP A 376 3.31 4.97 -31.00
N HIS A 377 2.55 5.49 -30.03
CA HIS A 377 2.58 5.05 -28.62
C HIS A 377 1.24 5.35 -27.91
N ILE A 378 1.04 4.78 -26.74
CA ILE A 378 0.01 5.22 -25.77
C ILE A 378 0.74 6.08 -24.73
N HIS A 379 0.33 7.33 -24.60
CA HIS A 379 0.83 8.25 -23.58
C HIS A 379 0.00 8.10 -22.31
N VAL A 380 0.67 7.92 -21.16
CA VAL A 380 0.04 7.85 -19.84
C VAL A 380 0.69 8.90 -18.95
N GLU A 381 -0.10 9.82 -18.41
CA GLU A 381 0.38 10.83 -17.46
C GLU A 381 -0.52 10.94 -16.24
N PHE A 382 0.08 11.25 -15.09
CA PHE A 382 -0.61 11.52 -13.84
C PHE A 382 -0.93 13.01 -13.75
N ASP A 383 -2.20 13.36 -13.93
CA ASP A 383 -2.71 14.73 -13.82
C ASP A 383 -4.04 14.75 -13.02
N PRO A 384 -3.97 14.62 -11.69
CA PRO A 384 -5.17 14.57 -10.86
C PRO A 384 -5.98 15.85 -10.99
N LYS A 385 -7.24 15.71 -11.42
CA LYS A 385 -8.14 16.84 -11.60
C LYS A 385 -8.47 17.44 -10.24
N LYS A 386 -8.25 18.75 -10.10
CA LYS A 386 -8.64 19.47 -8.88
C LYS A 386 -10.14 19.28 -8.66
N PRO A 387 -10.59 18.92 -7.43
CA PRO A 387 -12.01 18.90 -7.13
C PRO A 387 -12.58 20.29 -7.42
N GLN A 388 -13.61 20.34 -8.27
CA GLN A 388 -14.28 21.59 -8.67
C GLN A 388 -15.05 22.21 -7.51
#